data_AF-A0AAV1K0M7-F1
#
_entry.id   AF-A0AAV1K0M7-F1
#
_cell.length_a   1.000
_cell.length_b   1.000
_cell.length_c   1.000
_cell.angle_alpha   90.00
_cell.angle_beta   90.00
_cell.angle_gamma   90.00
#
_symmetry.space_group_name_H-M   'P 1'
#
loop_
_entity.id
_entity.type
_entity.pdbx_description
1 polymer ?
#
loop_
_entity_poly.entity_id
_entity_poly.type
_entity_poly.pdbx_seq_one_letter_code
_entity_poly.pdbx_strand_id
1 'polypeptide(L)'
;MQKEKSEGPTEKINLDVILVKEIGQFGKYQLKNVVLSAIFCVFMGWAASEYFFTTARITTRCLIPECESSDAIEFSPPWLTNAVPVTETTFDNCQRYASYVNASYVNQTSIEVCPKDLFDRRKVIPCEEFVYENTHSVVYDVWPSWALDLYGLACDEWRRTFIGSIRNIGNFIALPITGYISDRWGRRVLLAFSAMIAAVVGVTRYWADTYVGFFISQVAESTLGSGGFSCVYILTMEMVGPKYRVAAGAVMNSSYAIGQVTLGLIVWAIPNWRTLTLVIYTPQLLTITYFWLISESVRWYLSKGRYSDAKGVLQNAAKLNKTSISDKSLNALRRNVEEEEKKAKRDSETWLITQVIRNKQILIRALITPIFWITMTLIYYGLSLNAVNISGNMYMNYIAVSAVEIPAYWTSVLLIERIGRKYVLMVAYWVCAACQIAYIFMPEGLFGISLAVYLIGKYCISMVITALYVYTAELYPTKYRHSLFAFSSMIGRLGSIAAPLTPAMGAAVWEQLPFALFAGFAIISGCLVLLTPETLGTKLPDTMEEANSLGIKNN
;
A
#
# COMPACT_ATOMS: atom_id res chain seq x y z
N MET A 1 -49.61 -31.28 -38.68
CA MET A 1 -48.36 -31.54 -37.93
C MET A 1 -47.38 -30.40 -38.19
N GLN A 2 -47.45 -29.36 -37.36
CA GLN A 2 -46.48 -28.27 -37.35
C GLN A 2 -45.18 -28.78 -36.73
N LYS A 3 -44.06 -28.69 -37.46
CA LYS A 3 -42.71 -28.89 -36.93
C LYS A 3 -42.38 -27.70 -36.03
N GLU A 4 -42.39 -27.92 -34.72
CA GLU A 4 -41.70 -27.06 -33.76
C GLU A 4 -40.23 -26.99 -34.16
N LYS A 5 -39.77 -25.79 -34.53
CA LYS A 5 -38.35 -25.47 -34.62
C LYS A 5 -37.80 -25.57 -33.20
N SER A 6 -36.94 -26.57 -32.97
CA SER A 6 -36.08 -26.64 -31.81
C SER A 6 -35.27 -25.35 -31.70
N GLU A 7 -35.66 -24.49 -30.75
CA GLU A 7 -34.81 -23.39 -30.30
C GLU A 7 -33.49 -24.00 -29.81
N GLY A 8 -32.37 -23.56 -30.40
CA GLY A 8 -31.04 -23.90 -29.91
C GLY A 8 -30.87 -23.48 -28.45
N PRO A 9 -29.82 -23.95 -27.75
CA PRO A 9 -29.64 -23.67 -26.33
C PRO A 9 -29.67 -22.16 -26.09
N THR A 10 -30.72 -21.70 -25.41
CA THR A 10 -30.90 -20.30 -25.05
C THR A 10 -29.76 -19.90 -24.12
N GLU A 11 -28.77 -19.21 -24.68
CA GLU A 11 -27.62 -18.69 -23.95
C GLU A 11 -28.14 -17.88 -22.76
N LYS A 12 -27.83 -18.31 -21.52
CA LYS A 12 -28.27 -17.60 -20.32
C LYS A 12 -27.82 -16.15 -20.39
N ILE A 13 -28.79 -15.24 -20.47
CA ILE A 13 -28.53 -13.80 -20.54
C ILE A 13 -28.08 -13.33 -19.15
N ASN A 14 -26.78 -13.27 -18.96
CA ASN A 14 -26.15 -12.72 -17.76
C ASN A 14 -25.69 -11.28 -18.01
N LEU A 15 -25.41 -10.53 -16.94
CA LEU A 15 -24.96 -9.14 -17.05
C LEU A 15 -23.75 -8.98 -17.99
N ASP A 16 -22.80 -9.92 -17.93
CA ASP A 16 -21.63 -9.91 -18.81
C ASP A 16 -22.01 -10.06 -20.30
N VAL A 17 -23.09 -10.78 -20.62
CA VAL A 17 -23.62 -10.89 -21.99
C VAL A 17 -24.21 -9.57 -22.47
N ILE A 18 -24.94 -8.85 -21.60
CA ILE A 18 -25.51 -7.53 -21.93
C ILE A 18 -24.38 -6.50 -22.12
N LEU A 19 -23.37 -6.51 -21.26
CA LEU A 19 -22.18 -5.65 -21.38
C LEU A 19 -21.43 -5.91 -22.70
N VAL A 20 -21.35 -7.17 -23.13
CA VAL A 20 -20.63 -7.54 -24.36
C VAL A 20 -21.46 -7.27 -25.63
N LYS A 21 -22.73 -7.68 -25.65
CA LYS A 21 -23.54 -7.73 -26.88
C LYS A 21 -24.38 -6.47 -27.12
N GLU A 22 -24.77 -5.73 -26.08
CA GLU A 22 -25.71 -4.61 -26.21
C GLU A 22 -25.10 -3.25 -25.84
N ILE A 23 -24.34 -3.17 -24.74
CA ILE A 23 -23.77 -1.90 -24.27
C ILE A 23 -22.41 -1.59 -24.91
N GLY A 24 -21.70 -2.63 -25.34
CA GLY A 24 -20.32 -2.56 -25.81
C GLY A 24 -19.32 -2.71 -24.66
N GLN A 25 -18.25 -3.48 -24.90
CA GLN A 25 -17.28 -3.85 -23.88
C GLN A 25 -16.48 -2.67 -23.31
N PHE A 26 -16.31 -1.59 -24.09
CA PHE A 26 -15.62 -0.37 -23.68
C PHE A 26 -16.10 0.83 -24.53
N GLY A 27 -16.97 1.67 -23.96
CA GLY A 27 -17.51 2.88 -24.60
C GLY A 27 -17.21 4.15 -23.80
N LYS A 28 -17.85 5.27 -24.17
CA LYS A 28 -17.66 6.57 -23.51
C LYS A 28 -18.03 6.55 -22.03
N TYR A 29 -19.07 5.81 -21.67
CA TYR A 29 -19.47 5.63 -20.27
C TYR A 29 -18.38 4.93 -19.45
N GLN A 30 -17.84 3.83 -19.96
CA GLN A 30 -16.76 3.10 -19.28
C GLN A 30 -15.50 3.95 -19.19
N LEU A 31 -15.10 4.62 -20.26
CA LEU A 31 -13.93 5.50 -20.27
C LEU A 31 -14.06 6.63 -19.23
N LYS A 32 -15.22 7.30 -19.15
CA LYS A 32 -15.48 8.34 -18.15
C LYS A 32 -15.27 7.80 -16.73
N ASN A 33 -15.87 6.65 -16.41
CA ASN A 33 -15.75 6.09 -15.06
C ASN A 33 -14.32 5.61 -14.76
N VAL A 34 -13.62 4.99 -15.72
CA VAL A 34 -12.22 4.58 -15.56
C VAL A 34 -11.32 5.78 -15.29
N VAL A 35 -11.49 6.90 -15.99
CA VAL A 35 -10.71 8.13 -15.77
C VAL A 35 -10.97 8.70 -14.38
N LEU A 36 -12.23 8.79 -13.95
CA LEU A 36 -12.57 9.25 -12.61
C LEU A 36 -11.97 8.33 -11.54
N SER A 37 -12.09 7.01 -11.70
CA SER A 37 -11.47 6.02 -10.82
C SER A 37 -9.96 6.16 -10.77
N ALA A 38 -9.30 6.40 -11.90
CA ALA A 38 -7.85 6.59 -11.97
C ALA A 38 -7.41 7.82 -11.16
N ILE A 39 -8.10 8.96 -11.30
CA ILE A 39 -7.82 10.17 -10.51
C ILE A 39 -8.00 9.90 -9.00
N PHE A 40 -9.04 9.16 -8.63
CA PHE A 40 -9.22 8.76 -7.23
C PHE A 40 -8.05 7.89 -6.72
N CYS A 41 -7.58 6.93 -7.53
CA CYS A 41 -6.41 6.12 -7.20
C CYS A 41 -5.13 6.93 -7.02
N VAL A 42 -4.93 8.00 -7.80
CA VAL A 42 -3.79 8.94 -7.63
C VAL A 42 -3.83 9.58 -6.25
N PHE A 43 -4.98 10.10 -5.82
CA PHE A 43 -5.15 10.69 -4.49
C PHE A 43 -4.96 9.67 -3.36
N MET A 44 -5.43 8.45 -3.54
CA MET A 44 -5.15 7.37 -2.59
C MET A 44 -3.65 7.06 -2.51
N GLY A 45 -2.91 7.17 -3.62
CA GLY A 45 -1.45 7.04 -3.63
C GLY A 45 -0.75 8.12 -2.79
N TRP A 46 -1.24 9.37 -2.83
CA TRP A 46 -0.76 10.46 -1.98
C TRP A 46 -0.99 10.16 -0.51
N ALA A 47 -2.25 9.91 -0.15
CA ALA A 47 -2.65 9.64 1.22
C ALA A 47 -1.85 8.44 1.77
N ALA A 48 -1.77 7.33 1.03
CA ALA A 48 -1.12 6.12 1.50
C ALA A 48 0.39 6.28 1.78
N SER A 49 1.07 7.23 1.12
CA SER A 49 2.52 7.36 1.19
C SER A 49 3.01 8.64 1.88
N GLU A 50 2.12 9.56 2.25
CA GLU A 50 2.46 10.82 2.92
C GLU A 50 3.32 10.60 4.18
N TYR A 51 2.98 9.61 4.99
CA TYR A 51 3.70 9.34 6.24
C TYR A 51 5.18 8.99 6.04
N PHE A 52 5.58 8.48 4.87
CA PHE A 52 7.00 8.21 4.59
C PHE A 52 7.87 9.46 4.73
N PHE A 53 7.30 10.61 4.40
CA PHE A 53 7.98 11.91 4.47
C PHE A 53 7.66 12.65 5.76
N THR A 54 6.40 12.63 6.22
CA THR A 54 6.03 13.37 7.44
C THR A 54 6.64 12.76 8.70
N THR A 55 6.93 11.46 8.69
CA THR A 55 7.68 10.79 9.77
C THR A 55 9.11 10.44 9.37
N ALA A 56 9.66 11.07 8.32
CA ALA A 56 11.05 10.84 7.91
C ALA A 56 12.03 11.19 9.04
N ARG A 57 13.14 10.45 9.12
CA ARG A 57 14.21 10.73 10.08
C ARG A 57 14.86 12.04 9.65
N ILE A 58 15.05 12.93 10.60
CA ILE A 58 15.88 14.12 10.40
C ILE A 58 17.19 13.81 11.09
N THR A 59 18.33 14.12 10.46
CA THR A 59 19.62 14.01 11.12
C THR A 59 19.65 15.01 12.27
N THR A 60 19.93 14.52 13.48
CA THR A 60 19.90 15.31 14.71
C THR A 60 21.22 15.21 15.43
N ARG A 61 21.63 16.31 16.07
CA ARG A 61 22.79 16.30 16.97
C ARG A 61 22.43 16.93 18.30
N CYS A 62 23.20 16.65 19.35
CA CYS A 62 23.06 17.38 20.59
C CYS A 62 23.44 18.86 20.38
N LEU A 63 22.69 19.76 21.03
CA LEU A 63 23.16 21.13 21.30
C LEU A 63 24.30 21.07 22.31
N ILE A 64 25.35 21.85 22.08
CA ILE A 64 26.52 21.96 22.96
C ILE A 64 26.50 23.35 23.62
N PRO A 65 25.83 23.52 24.77
CA PRO A 65 25.70 24.82 25.41
C PRO A 65 27.04 25.43 25.84
N GLU A 66 28.09 24.62 25.98
CA GLU A 66 29.43 25.09 26.33
C GLU A 66 30.15 25.80 25.17
N CYS A 67 29.67 25.62 23.94
CA CYS A 67 30.33 26.14 22.73
C CYS A 67 29.39 26.88 21.77
N GLU A 68 28.07 26.83 22.00
CA GLU A 68 27.06 27.42 21.12
C GLU A 68 26.29 28.52 21.85
N SER A 69 26.11 29.66 21.20
CA SER A 69 25.25 30.76 21.65
C SER A 69 23.96 30.78 20.84
N SER A 70 22.87 31.30 21.42
CA SER A 70 21.53 31.30 20.81
C SER A 70 21.45 31.91 19.41
N ASP A 71 22.37 32.79 19.06
CA ASP A 71 22.31 33.60 17.83
C ASP A 71 23.12 33.00 16.66
N ALA A 72 23.92 31.95 16.89
CA ALA A 72 24.84 31.39 15.89
C ALA A 72 24.96 29.85 15.96
N ILE A 73 23.83 29.15 15.85
CA ILE A 73 23.78 27.67 15.82
C ILE A 73 23.93 27.17 14.38
N GLU A 74 25.07 26.57 14.06
CA GLU A 74 25.33 25.92 12.77
C GLU A 74 25.15 24.41 12.91
N PHE A 75 24.49 23.72 11.96
CA PHE A 75 24.25 22.27 12.12
C PHE A 75 25.54 21.42 12.11
N SER A 76 26.55 21.76 11.30
CA SER A 76 27.78 20.97 11.17
C SER A 76 29.04 21.84 11.34
N PRO A 77 29.33 22.32 12.56
CA PRO A 77 30.53 23.10 12.77
C PRO A 77 31.77 22.18 12.76
N PRO A 78 32.95 22.66 12.29
CA PRO A 78 34.15 21.83 12.19
C PRO A 78 34.60 21.18 13.50
N TRP A 79 34.29 21.81 14.63
CA TRP A 79 34.65 21.36 15.96
C TRP A 79 33.67 20.32 16.55
N LEU A 80 32.56 19.98 15.87
CA LEU A 80 31.53 19.08 16.41
C LEU A 80 32.06 17.70 16.83
N THR A 81 33.04 17.18 16.07
CA THR A 81 33.77 15.93 16.37
C THR A 81 34.48 15.95 17.73
N ASN A 82 34.64 17.13 18.34
CA ASN A 82 35.23 17.28 19.66
C ASN A 82 34.26 16.97 20.80
N ALA A 83 32.99 17.29 20.61
CA ALA A 83 31.96 17.27 21.65
C ALA A 83 31.00 16.07 21.54
N VAL A 84 30.89 15.47 20.35
CA VAL A 84 29.97 14.35 20.06
C VAL A 84 30.78 13.14 19.57
N PRO A 85 30.47 11.91 20.03
CA PRO A 85 31.06 10.70 19.47
C PRO A 85 30.71 10.59 17.98
N VAL A 86 31.65 10.16 17.15
CA VAL A 86 31.42 9.95 15.71
C VAL A 86 31.19 8.47 15.47
N THR A 87 30.05 8.11 14.85
CA THR A 87 29.77 6.73 14.42
C THR A 87 30.04 6.66 12.92
N GLU A 88 31.21 6.13 12.56
CA GLU A 88 31.78 5.81 11.22
C GLU A 88 31.56 6.77 10.02
N THR A 89 30.40 7.39 9.83
CA THR A 89 30.07 8.30 8.72
C THR A 89 29.13 9.47 9.07
N THR A 90 28.50 9.51 10.25
CA THR A 90 27.51 10.55 10.61
C THR A 90 27.64 11.09 12.03
N PHE A 91 27.14 12.31 12.25
CA PHE A 91 27.03 12.98 13.56
C PHE A 91 25.71 12.68 14.27
N ASP A 92 24.89 11.80 13.71
CA ASP A 92 23.53 11.53 14.16
C ASP A 92 23.53 10.65 15.40
N ASN A 93 23.84 11.27 16.53
CA ASN A 93 23.98 10.60 17.81
C ASN A 93 23.17 11.30 18.89
N CYS A 94 22.41 10.49 19.63
CA CYS A 94 21.61 10.88 20.79
C CYS A 94 22.43 11.06 22.06
N GLN A 95 23.73 11.29 21.90
CA GLN A 95 24.72 11.20 22.94
C GLN A 95 25.82 12.24 22.70
N ARG A 96 26.29 12.88 23.76
CA ARG A 96 27.45 13.79 23.76
C ARG A 96 28.47 13.41 24.82
N TYR A 97 29.70 13.88 24.68
CA TYR A 97 30.70 13.76 25.73
C TYR A 97 30.34 14.68 26.91
N ALA A 98 30.58 14.22 28.13
CA ALA A 98 30.34 15.03 29.32
C ALA A 98 31.32 16.22 29.36
N SER A 99 30.86 17.41 29.71
CA SER A 99 31.74 18.58 29.90
C SER A 99 32.46 18.52 31.26
N TYR A 100 33.72 18.97 31.30
CA TYR A 100 34.45 19.23 32.55
C TYR A 100 34.05 20.57 33.19
N VAL A 101 33.40 21.45 32.44
CA VAL A 101 33.06 22.82 32.82
C VAL A 101 31.55 23.00 32.87
N ASN A 102 31.02 23.65 33.91
CA ASN A 102 29.62 24.04 33.94
C ASN A 102 29.35 25.13 32.88
N ALA A 103 28.24 24.99 32.13
CA ALA A 103 27.85 25.86 31.01
C ALA A 103 27.88 27.38 31.32
N SER A 104 27.81 27.75 32.59
CA SER A 104 27.83 29.14 33.06
C SER A 104 29.19 29.88 32.93
N TYR A 105 30.28 29.19 32.58
CA TYR A 105 31.64 29.76 32.60
C TYR A 105 32.18 30.29 31.26
N VAL A 106 31.44 30.14 30.13
CA VAL A 106 31.96 30.48 28.78
C VAL A 106 31.35 31.78 28.22
N ASN A 107 30.86 32.67 29.08
CA ASN A 107 30.32 33.98 28.67
C ASN A 107 31.38 35.04 28.29
N GLN A 108 32.66 34.67 28.10
CA GLN A 108 33.73 35.68 27.96
C GLN A 108 34.68 35.55 26.77
N THR A 109 34.51 34.59 25.88
CA THR A 109 35.20 34.63 24.60
C THR A 109 34.29 34.04 23.54
N SER A 110 34.13 34.77 22.44
CA SER A 110 33.73 34.21 21.15
C SER A 110 34.76 33.16 20.77
N ILE A 111 34.60 31.94 21.29
CA ILE A 111 35.45 30.80 20.98
C ILE A 111 35.10 30.43 19.53
N GLU A 112 35.88 30.94 18.57
CA GLU A 112 35.76 30.55 17.15
C GLU A 112 36.02 29.05 16.94
N VAL A 113 36.68 28.38 17.90
CA VAL A 113 37.02 26.94 17.82
C VAL A 113 36.80 26.26 19.18
N CYS A 114 35.72 25.49 19.34
CA CYS A 114 35.42 24.72 20.55
C CYS A 114 36.51 23.66 20.83
N PRO A 115 37.33 23.83 21.89
CA PRO A 115 38.46 22.93 22.13
C PRO A 115 38.03 21.58 22.69
N LYS A 116 38.77 20.54 22.29
CA LYS A 116 38.57 19.15 22.72
C LYS A 116 38.72 18.95 24.23
N ASP A 117 39.55 19.75 24.88
CA ASP A 117 39.88 19.60 26.31
C ASP A 117 38.72 19.98 27.25
N LEU A 118 37.66 20.59 26.72
CA LEU A 118 36.44 20.87 27.48
C LEU A 118 35.63 19.61 27.81
N PHE A 119 35.83 18.51 27.07
CA PHE A 119 34.97 17.33 27.15
C PHE A 119 35.72 16.08 27.64
N ASP A 120 35.10 15.37 28.59
CA ASP A 120 35.50 14.05 29.02
C ASP A 120 35.06 13.00 27.99
N ARG A 121 35.99 12.61 27.12
CA ARG A 121 35.72 11.58 26.11
C ARG A 121 35.54 10.17 26.65
N ARG A 122 35.78 9.94 27.95
CA ARG A 122 35.55 8.64 28.60
C ARG A 122 34.11 8.49 29.09
N LYS A 123 33.38 9.60 29.21
CA LYS A 123 32.02 9.63 29.73
C LYS A 123 31.07 10.18 28.69
N VAL A 124 30.13 9.35 28.28
CA VAL A 124 29.07 9.71 27.33
C VAL A 124 27.76 9.92 28.10
N ILE A 125 27.05 11.00 27.79
CA ILE A 125 25.77 11.38 28.40
C ILE A 125 24.71 11.57 27.31
N PRO A 126 23.40 11.37 27.60
CA PRO A 126 22.34 11.64 26.64
C PRO A 126 22.26 13.13 26.30
N CYS A 127 21.79 13.46 25.09
CA CYS A 127 21.48 14.86 24.76
C CYS A 127 20.32 15.35 25.63
N GLU A 128 20.41 16.60 26.10
CA GLU A 128 19.31 17.31 26.73
C GLU A 128 18.53 18.13 25.70
N GLU A 129 19.26 18.79 24.79
CA GLU A 129 18.70 19.57 23.69
C GLU A 129 19.26 19.14 22.33
N PHE A 130 18.49 19.39 21.27
CA PHE A 130 18.78 18.92 19.92
C PHE A 130 18.84 20.06 18.92
N VAL A 131 19.73 19.93 17.94
CA VAL A 131 19.78 20.74 16.73
C VAL A 131 19.42 19.85 15.56
N TYR A 132 18.48 20.31 14.74
CA TYR A 132 17.94 19.57 13.60
C TYR A 132 18.53 20.12 12.30
N GLU A 133 18.83 19.25 11.34
CA GLU A 133 19.32 19.65 10.02
C GLU A 133 18.28 20.45 9.22
N ASN A 134 17.00 20.11 9.36
CA ASN A 134 15.89 20.71 8.64
C ASN A 134 14.59 20.68 9.46
N THR A 135 13.54 21.29 8.90
CA THR A 135 12.22 21.47 9.54
C THR A 135 11.11 20.70 8.83
N HIS A 136 11.46 19.67 8.06
CA HIS A 136 10.56 19.09 7.07
C HIS A 136 9.58 18.08 7.66
N SER A 137 9.95 17.37 8.74
CA SER A 137 9.16 16.28 9.31
C SER A 137 8.62 16.62 10.71
N VAL A 138 7.69 15.80 11.21
CA VAL A 138 7.11 15.94 12.56
C VAL A 138 8.18 15.80 13.66
N VAL A 139 9.35 15.24 13.35
CA VAL A 139 10.48 15.12 14.29
C VAL A 139 10.99 16.50 14.74
N TYR A 140 10.86 17.53 13.90
CA TYR A 140 11.25 18.90 14.23
C TYR A 140 10.19 19.66 15.05
N ASP A 141 8.92 19.26 14.98
CA ASP A 141 7.82 20.14 15.38
C ASP A 141 7.77 20.36 16.90
N VAL A 142 8.34 21.50 17.28
CA VAL A 142 8.37 22.10 18.61
C VAL A 142 7.43 23.30 18.60
N TRP A 143 6.25 23.16 19.22
CA TRP A 143 5.36 24.30 19.49
C TRP A 143 4.83 24.23 20.92
N PRO A 144 5.06 25.24 21.77
CA PRO A 144 5.62 26.57 21.48
C PRO A 144 7.16 26.59 21.40
N SER A 145 7.70 27.66 20.81
CA SER A 145 9.14 27.88 20.54
C SER A 145 10.09 27.85 21.74
N TRP A 146 9.57 27.67 22.96
CA TRP A 146 10.33 27.53 24.21
C TRP A 146 10.27 26.11 24.80
N ALA A 147 9.48 25.20 24.22
CA ALA A 147 9.29 23.83 24.69
C ALA A 147 10.17 22.87 23.89
N LEU A 148 11.39 22.68 24.34
CA LEU A 148 12.36 21.74 23.80
C LEU A 148 11.75 20.32 23.58
N ASP A 149 11.80 19.80 22.34
CA ASP A 149 11.34 18.47 21.88
C ASP A 149 9.97 18.00 22.41
N LEU A 150 8.88 18.73 22.09
CA LEU A 150 7.50 18.45 22.53
C LEU A 150 7.01 17.02 22.21
N TYR A 151 7.52 16.42 21.13
CA TYR A 151 7.15 15.05 20.72
C TYR A 151 8.15 14.00 21.26
N GLY A 152 9.41 14.37 21.53
CA GLY A 152 10.44 13.46 22.03
C GLY A 152 10.84 12.40 21.00
N LEU A 153 10.94 12.78 19.72
CA LEU A 153 11.06 11.84 18.59
C LEU A 153 12.46 11.77 17.98
N ALA A 154 13.35 12.72 18.28
CA ALA A 154 14.72 12.76 17.71
C ALA A 154 15.48 11.45 17.97
N CYS A 155 15.36 10.95 19.20
CA CYS A 155 16.09 9.76 19.67
C CYS A 155 15.22 8.53 19.92
N ASP A 156 13.90 8.65 19.74
CA ASP A 156 12.97 7.54 19.91
C ASP A 156 12.49 7.02 18.55
N GLU A 157 13.37 6.24 17.93
CA GLU A 157 13.10 5.58 16.66
C GLU A 157 11.89 4.64 16.71
N TRP A 158 11.64 4.01 17.87
CA TRP A 158 10.50 3.13 18.04
C TRP A 158 9.18 3.90 17.99
N ARG A 159 9.05 5.02 18.72
CA ARG A 159 7.84 5.86 18.66
C ARG A 159 7.63 6.45 17.27
N ARG A 160 8.69 6.89 16.60
CA ARG A 160 8.61 7.44 15.22
C ARG A 160 8.10 6.39 14.23
N THR A 161 8.74 5.22 14.21
CA THR A 161 8.38 4.14 13.28
C THR A 161 7.01 3.52 13.59
N PHE A 162 6.60 3.53 14.85
CA PHE A 162 5.30 3.02 15.29
C PHE A 162 4.11 3.78 14.68
N ILE A 163 4.28 5.06 14.31
CA ILE A 163 3.25 5.83 13.60
C ILE A 163 2.88 5.14 12.26
N GLY A 164 3.88 4.67 11.52
CA GLY A 164 3.63 3.93 10.29
C GLY A 164 2.91 2.60 10.56
N SER A 165 3.29 1.89 11.63
CA SER A 165 2.67 0.61 12.00
C SER A 165 1.22 0.78 12.43
N ILE A 166 0.90 1.76 13.27
CA ILE A 166 -0.47 2.00 13.70
C ILE A 166 -1.37 2.41 12.53
N ARG A 167 -0.83 3.16 11.57
CA ARG A 167 -1.55 3.49 10.34
C ARG A 167 -1.88 2.23 9.52
N ASN A 168 -0.96 1.29 9.45
CA ASN A 168 -1.22 -0.01 8.82
C ASN A 168 -2.19 -0.89 9.63
N ILE A 169 -2.21 -0.78 10.97
CA ILE A 169 -3.22 -1.40 11.84
C ILE A 169 -4.60 -0.80 11.55
N GLY A 170 -4.70 0.53 11.40
CA GLY A 170 -5.93 1.19 10.98
C GLY A 170 -6.45 0.65 9.65
N ASN A 171 -5.56 0.51 8.64
CA ASN A 171 -5.91 -0.11 7.36
C ASN A 171 -6.39 -1.57 7.51
N PHE A 172 -5.81 -2.34 8.43
CA PHE A 172 -6.25 -3.71 8.71
C PHE A 172 -7.68 -3.74 9.29
N ILE A 173 -7.96 -2.87 10.26
CA ILE A 173 -9.29 -2.73 10.87
C ILE A 173 -10.32 -2.18 9.87
N ALA A 174 -9.88 -1.36 8.92
CA ALA A 174 -10.74 -0.81 7.88
C ALA A 174 -11.36 -1.89 6.98
N LEU A 175 -10.67 -3.00 6.72
CA LEU A 175 -11.12 -4.02 5.75
C LEU A 175 -12.52 -4.59 6.06
N PRO A 176 -12.82 -5.10 7.28
CA PRO A 176 -14.17 -5.59 7.59
C PRO A 176 -15.21 -4.47 7.60
N ILE A 177 -14.86 -3.27 8.08
CA ILE A 177 -15.77 -2.12 8.17
C ILE A 177 -16.17 -1.67 6.77
N THR A 178 -15.20 -1.47 5.90
CA THR A 178 -15.39 -0.99 4.53
C THR A 178 -16.09 -2.05 3.67
N GLY A 179 -15.78 -3.34 3.86
CA GLY A 179 -16.53 -4.44 3.25
C GLY A 179 -18.02 -4.41 3.63
N TYR A 180 -18.32 -4.29 4.94
CA TYR A 180 -19.68 -4.19 5.43
C TYR A 180 -20.43 -2.97 4.85
N ILE A 181 -19.79 -1.79 4.84
CA ILE A 181 -20.37 -0.55 4.28
C ILE A 181 -20.63 -0.69 2.77
N SER A 182 -19.63 -1.15 2.01
CA SER A 182 -19.73 -1.36 0.55
C SER A 182 -20.88 -2.29 0.20
N ASP A 183 -21.02 -3.39 0.92
CA ASP A 183 -22.04 -4.38 0.60
C ASP A 183 -23.41 -3.97 1.13
N ARG A 184 -23.51 -3.23 2.23
CA ARG A 184 -24.81 -2.79 2.80
C ARG A 184 -25.38 -1.57 2.09
N TRP A 185 -24.56 -0.56 1.84
CA TRP A 185 -24.98 0.75 1.35
C TRP A 185 -24.54 1.06 -0.09
N GLY A 186 -23.61 0.28 -0.64
CA GLY A 186 -23.14 0.42 -2.02
C GLY A 186 -21.71 0.92 -2.11
N ARG A 187 -21.07 0.65 -3.26
CA ARG A 187 -19.67 0.99 -3.51
C ARG A 187 -19.50 2.50 -3.67
N ARG A 188 -20.44 3.17 -4.32
CA ARG A 188 -20.42 4.63 -4.51
C ARG A 188 -20.52 5.39 -3.19
N VAL A 189 -21.35 4.90 -2.26
CA VAL A 189 -21.49 5.49 -0.93
C VAL A 189 -20.19 5.37 -0.14
N LEU A 190 -19.58 4.17 -0.14
CA LEU A 190 -18.30 3.96 0.52
C LEU A 190 -17.21 4.88 -0.05
N LEU A 191 -17.12 5.01 -1.37
CA LEU A 191 -16.13 5.89 -2.01
C LEU A 191 -16.25 7.33 -1.55
N ALA A 192 -17.46 7.89 -1.54
CA ALA A 192 -17.70 9.26 -1.10
C ALA A 192 -17.42 9.44 0.40
N PHE A 193 -17.78 8.45 1.22
CA PHE A 193 -17.51 8.45 2.65
C PHE A 193 -16.01 8.42 2.96
N SER A 194 -15.28 7.48 2.35
CA SER A 194 -13.84 7.37 2.52
C SER A 194 -13.09 8.61 2.00
N ALA A 195 -13.51 9.16 0.86
CA ALA A 195 -13.02 10.43 0.33
C ALA A 195 -13.18 11.59 1.32
N MET A 196 -14.40 11.76 1.83
CA MET A 196 -14.74 12.84 2.75
C MET A 196 -13.91 12.75 4.03
N ILE A 197 -13.78 11.54 4.60
CA ILE A 197 -13.03 11.36 5.84
C ILE A 197 -11.53 11.57 5.61
N ALA A 198 -10.95 11.02 4.55
CA ALA A 198 -9.54 11.24 4.22
C ALA A 198 -9.25 12.75 4.06
N ALA A 199 -10.10 13.47 3.33
CA ALA A 199 -9.92 14.90 3.12
C ALA A 199 -10.08 15.72 4.40
N VAL A 200 -11.14 15.48 5.19
CA VAL A 200 -11.39 16.23 6.43
C VAL A 200 -10.30 15.95 7.46
N VAL A 201 -10.01 14.68 7.75
CA VAL A 201 -9.00 14.30 8.75
C VAL A 201 -7.62 14.80 8.31
N GLY A 202 -7.27 14.61 7.03
CA GLY A 202 -6.01 15.08 6.46
C GLY A 202 -5.82 16.59 6.51
N VAL A 203 -6.86 17.38 6.22
CA VAL A 203 -6.81 18.85 6.36
C VAL A 203 -6.70 19.24 7.84
N THR A 204 -7.47 18.60 8.72
CA THR A 204 -7.41 18.91 10.17
C THR A 204 -6.05 18.58 10.81
N ARG A 205 -5.25 17.71 10.17
CA ARG A 205 -3.90 17.36 10.63
C ARG A 205 -2.95 18.57 10.66
N TYR A 206 -3.24 19.61 9.88
CA TYR A 206 -2.48 20.87 9.93
C TYR A 206 -2.44 21.49 11.33
N TRP A 207 -3.49 21.33 12.14
CA TRP A 207 -3.59 21.85 13.50
C TRP A 207 -3.23 20.82 14.57
N ALA A 208 -2.60 19.70 14.19
CA ALA A 208 -2.18 18.69 15.15
C ALA A 208 -0.92 19.16 15.90
N ASP A 209 -1.11 19.81 17.04
CA ASP A 209 -0.02 20.37 17.87
C ASP A 209 0.45 19.41 18.96
N THR A 210 -0.03 18.17 18.98
CA THR A 210 0.39 17.15 19.96
C THR A 210 0.64 15.80 19.29
N TYR A 211 1.59 15.01 19.83
CA TYR A 211 1.85 13.63 19.39
C TYR A 211 0.59 12.80 19.33
N VAL A 212 -0.24 12.90 20.38
CA VAL A 212 -1.50 12.17 20.46
C VAL A 212 -2.49 12.64 19.38
N GLY A 213 -2.60 13.94 19.12
CA GLY A 213 -3.45 14.48 18.06
C GLY A 213 -3.03 14.01 16.66
N PHE A 214 -1.73 14.08 16.35
CA PHE A 214 -1.19 13.59 15.08
C PHE A 214 -1.40 12.07 14.95
N PHE A 215 -1.10 11.31 16.00
CA PHE A 215 -1.29 9.87 16.06
C PHE A 215 -2.75 9.46 15.82
N ILE A 216 -3.70 10.09 16.52
CA ILE A 216 -5.14 9.85 16.33
C ILE A 216 -5.55 10.17 14.90
N SER A 217 -5.05 11.27 14.32
CA SER A 217 -5.37 11.64 12.93
C SER A 217 -4.90 10.59 11.93
N GLN A 218 -3.74 9.94 12.16
CA GLN A 218 -3.23 8.87 11.29
C GLN A 218 -4.09 7.62 11.38
N VAL A 219 -4.51 7.24 12.60
CA VAL A 219 -5.38 6.08 12.82
C VAL A 219 -6.79 6.32 12.28
N ALA A 220 -7.37 7.49 12.50
CA ALA A 220 -8.70 7.83 12.03
C ALA A 220 -8.78 7.83 10.50
N GLU A 221 -7.80 8.47 9.84
CA GLU A 221 -7.71 8.51 8.38
C GLU A 221 -7.52 7.11 7.78
N SER A 222 -6.59 6.30 8.30
CA SER A 222 -6.38 4.94 7.82
C SER A 222 -7.57 4.01 8.07
N THR A 223 -8.21 4.07 9.24
CA THR A 223 -9.32 3.16 9.59
C THR A 223 -10.58 3.42 8.77
N LEU A 224 -10.87 4.68 8.46
CA LEU A 224 -12.13 5.06 7.81
C LEU A 224 -11.95 5.43 6.33
N GLY A 225 -10.75 5.88 5.94
CA GLY A 225 -10.42 6.33 4.58
C GLY A 225 -9.83 5.25 3.66
N SER A 226 -9.15 4.23 4.19
CA SER A 226 -8.35 3.31 3.36
C SER A 226 -9.13 2.33 2.48
N GLY A 227 -10.41 2.09 2.77
CA GLY A 227 -11.26 1.20 1.97
C GLY A 227 -11.55 1.68 0.55
N GLY A 228 -11.28 2.96 0.27
CA GLY A 228 -11.59 3.59 -1.01
C GLY A 228 -10.92 2.90 -2.20
N PHE A 229 -9.64 2.55 -2.10
CA PHE A 229 -8.91 1.93 -3.22
C PHE A 229 -9.50 0.58 -3.64
N SER A 230 -9.70 -0.32 -2.69
CA SER A 230 -10.30 -1.64 -2.96
C SER A 230 -11.70 -1.50 -3.56
N CYS A 231 -12.48 -0.53 -3.07
CA CYS A 231 -13.82 -0.27 -3.56
C CYS A 231 -13.83 0.25 -5.00
N VAL A 232 -12.98 1.24 -5.33
CA VAL A 232 -12.92 1.82 -6.68
C VAL A 232 -12.40 0.81 -7.69
N TYR A 233 -11.46 -0.04 -7.26
CA TYR A 233 -10.92 -1.12 -8.08
C TYR A 233 -12.01 -2.11 -8.47
N ILE A 234 -12.79 -2.59 -7.50
CA ILE A 234 -13.92 -3.49 -7.74
C ILE A 234 -14.96 -2.81 -8.63
N LEU A 235 -15.37 -1.59 -8.30
CA LEU A 235 -16.37 -0.84 -9.07
C LEU A 235 -15.97 -0.71 -10.55
N THR A 236 -14.70 -0.41 -10.81
CA THR A 236 -14.16 -0.28 -12.17
C THR A 236 -14.22 -1.60 -12.92
N MET A 237 -13.89 -2.72 -12.28
CA MET A 237 -13.98 -4.06 -12.88
C MET A 237 -15.41 -4.52 -13.16
N GLU A 238 -16.37 -4.07 -12.34
CA GLU A 238 -17.80 -4.35 -12.52
C GLU A 238 -18.42 -3.51 -13.65
N MET A 239 -17.80 -2.38 -14.02
CA MET A 239 -18.27 -1.50 -15.09
C MET A 239 -17.76 -1.88 -16.49
N VAL A 240 -16.58 -2.50 -16.58
CA VAL A 240 -15.96 -2.88 -17.86
C VAL A 240 -16.32 -4.30 -18.26
N GLY A 241 -16.31 -4.56 -19.58
CA GLY A 241 -16.52 -5.91 -20.11
C GLY A 241 -15.39 -6.87 -19.71
N PRO A 242 -15.65 -8.20 -19.69
CA PRO A 242 -14.68 -9.22 -19.25
C PRO A 242 -13.30 -9.12 -19.92
N LYS A 243 -13.26 -8.80 -21.22
CA LYS A 243 -12.02 -8.65 -22.00
C LYS A 243 -11.08 -7.57 -21.45
N TYR A 244 -11.62 -6.49 -20.88
CA TYR A 244 -10.84 -5.34 -20.42
C TYR A 244 -10.58 -5.33 -18.91
N ARG A 245 -11.07 -6.32 -18.14
CA ARG A 245 -10.92 -6.34 -16.67
C ARG A 245 -9.46 -6.33 -16.22
N VAL A 246 -8.61 -7.15 -16.86
CA VAL A 246 -7.18 -7.22 -16.53
C VAL A 246 -6.49 -5.90 -16.81
N ALA A 247 -6.71 -5.32 -17.99
CA ALA A 247 -6.17 -4.01 -18.37
C ALA A 247 -6.67 -2.90 -17.43
N ALA A 248 -7.96 -2.89 -17.07
CA ALA A 248 -8.53 -1.92 -16.14
C ALA A 248 -7.88 -2.03 -14.75
N GLY A 249 -7.66 -3.25 -14.24
CA GLY A 249 -6.93 -3.46 -12.99
C GLY A 249 -5.49 -2.94 -13.03
N ALA A 250 -4.76 -3.23 -14.13
CA ALA A 250 -3.41 -2.70 -14.33
C ALA A 250 -3.37 -1.17 -14.42
N VAL A 251 -4.37 -0.55 -15.05
CA VAL A 251 -4.52 0.92 -15.10
C VAL A 251 -4.76 1.48 -13.69
N MET A 252 -5.59 0.85 -12.86
CA MET A 252 -5.81 1.32 -11.48
C MET A 252 -4.54 1.23 -10.62
N ASN A 253 -3.79 0.13 -10.70
CA ASN A 253 -2.51 -0.01 -10.00
C ASN A 253 -1.46 0.98 -10.51
N SER A 254 -1.38 1.19 -11.83
CA SER A 254 -0.50 2.19 -12.43
C SER A 254 -0.87 3.61 -11.98
N SER A 255 -2.17 3.91 -11.87
CA SER A 255 -2.66 5.21 -11.39
C SER A 255 -2.27 5.47 -9.93
N TYR A 256 -2.30 4.43 -9.09
CA TYR A 256 -1.81 4.51 -7.72
C TYR A 256 -0.30 4.79 -7.66
N ALA A 257 0.51 4.10 -8.47
CA ALA A 257 1.95 4.36 -8.58
C ALA A 257 2.26 5.78 -9.12
N ILE A 258 1.47 6.28 -10.07
CA ILE A 258 1.53 7.67 -10.52
C ILE A 258 1.22 8.64 -9.37
N GLY A 259 0.27 8.29 -8.51
CA GLY A 259 0.03 8.98 -7.24
C GLY A 259 1.30 9.08 -6.40
N GLN A 260 1.99 7.96 -6.17
CA GLN A 260 3.24 7.97 -5.41
C GLN A 260 4.34 8.82 -6.08
N VAL A 261 4.54 8.69 -7.39
CA VAL A 261 5.50 9.53 -8.13
C VAL A 261 5.19 11.02 -8.00
N THR A 262 3.92 11.40 -8.19
CA THR A 262 3.48 12.79 -8.06
C THR A 262 3.57 13.31 -6.63
N LEU A 263 3.32 12.48 -5.63
CA LEU A 263 3.60 12.82 -4.23
C LEU A 263 5.07 13.15 -4.04
N GLY A 264 5.99 12.31 -4.52
CA GLY A 264 7.43 12.55 -4.41
C GLY A 264 7.84 13.91 -4.99
N LEU A 265 7.26 14.31 -6.12
CA LEU A 265 7.46 15.63 -6.73
C LEU A 265 6.89 16.77 -5.87
N ILE A 266 5.69 16.59 -5.31
CA ILE A 266 5.05 17.59 -4.45
C ILE A 266 5.86 17.80 -3.17
N VAL A 267 6.31 16.72 -2.52
CA VAL A 267 7.12 16.82 -1.28
C VAL A 267 8.47 17.47 -1.58
N TRP A 268 9.06 17.20 -2.74
CA TRP A 268 10.31 17.87 -3.12
C TRP A 268 10.13 19.38 -3.30
N ALA A 269 8.99 19.81 -3.83
CA ALA A 269 8.65 21.24 -3.97
C ALA A 269 8.19 21.89 -2.65
N ILE A 270 7.52 21.12 -1.78
CA ILE A 270 6.91 21.59 -0.53
C ILE A 270 7.31 20.64 0.61
N PRO A 271 8.51 20.81 1.19
CA PRO A 271 9.05 19.86 2.16
C PRO A 271 8.39 19.95 3.55
N ASN A 272 7.84 21.11 3.94
CA ASN A 272 7.22 21.29 5.25
C ASN A 272 5.95 20.43 5.39
N TRP A 273 5.93 19.51 6.36
CA TRP A 273 4.86 18.53 6.53
C TRP A 273 3.46 19.15 6.73
N ARG A 274 3.34 20.28 7.44
CA ARG A 274 2.05 20.96 7.65
C ARG A 274 1.49 21.50 6.34
N THR A 275 2.30 22.24 5.61
CA THR A 275 1.89 22.77 4.30
C THR A 275 1.63 21.65 3.29
N LEU A 276 2.46 20.61 3.32
CA LEU A 276 2.29 19.41 2.50
C LEU A 276 0.94 18.74 2.74
N THR A 277 0.55 18.49 4.00
CA THR A 277 -0.74 17.86 4.32
C THR A 277 -1.92 18.67 3.77
N LEU A 278 -1.91 20.00 3.90
CA LEU A 278 -2.94 20.84 3.28
C LEU A 278 -2.97 20.68 1.75
N VAL A 279 -1.81 20.74 1.09
CA VAL A 279 -1.71 20.67 -0.38
C VAL A 279 -2.20 19.33 -0.92
N ILE A 280 -1.94 18.21 -0.25
CA ILE A 280 -2.33 16.89 -0.75
C ILE A 280 -3.78 16.53 -0.43
N TYR A 281 -4.34 17.01 0.70
CA TYR A 281 -5.69 16.62 1.12
C TYR A 281 -6.77 17.61 0.65
N THR A 282 -6.44 18.89 0.42
CA THR A 282 -7.41 19.87 -0.09
C THR A 282 -8.00 19.49 -1.46
N PRO A 283 -7.21 19.05 -2.47
CA PRO A 283 -7.75 18.61 -3.76
C PRO A 283 -8.66 17.38 -3.64
N GLN A 284 -8.47 16.55 -2.59
CA GLN A 284 -9.30 15.36 -2.38
C GLN A 284 -10.74 15.72 -2.02
N LEU A 285 -11.02 16.93 -1.51
CA LEU A 285 -12.39 17.39 -1.30
C LEU A 285 -13.21 17.37 -2.60
N LEU A 286 -12.58 17.55 -3.76
CA LEU A 286 -13.24 17.45 -5.06
C LEU A 286 -13.79 16.04 -5.32
N THR A 287 -13.18 14.99 -4.74
CA THR A 287 -13.67 13.61 -4.91
C THR A 287 -15.01 13.36 -4.24
N ILE A 288 -15.47 14.23 -3.31
CA ILE A 288 -16.84 14.17 -2.78
C ILE A 288 -17.86 14.34 -3.91
N THR A 289 -17.54 15.15 -4.92
CA THR A 289 -18.41 15.31 -6.11
C THR A 289 -18.57 14.02 -6.91
N TYR A 290 -17.70 13.03 -6.72
CA TYR A 290 -17.77 11.75 -7.42
C TYR A 290 -19.01 10.95 -7.03
N PHE A 291 -19.59 11.21 -5.86
CA PHE A 291 -20.89 10.66 -5.47
C PHE A 291 -21.97 10.94 -6.54
N TRP A 292 -21.89 12.09 -7.20
CA TRP A 292 -22.82 12.51 -8.25
C TRP A 292 -22.37 12.13 -9.65
N LEU A 293 -21.05 12.02 -9.87
CA LEU A 293 -20.48 11.79 -11.21
C LEU A 293 -20.37 10.30 -11.58
N ILE A 294 -20.11 9.45 -10.58
CA ILE A 294 -19.93 8.00 -10.74
C ILE A 294 -21.27 7.30 -10.52
N SER A 295 -21.54 6.28 -11.33
CA SER A 295 -22.72 5.42 -11.17
C SER A 295 -22.41 4.26 -10.23
N GLU A 296 -23.40 3.82 -9.47
CA GLU A 296 -23.26 2.65 -8.61
C GLU A 296 -23.21 1.35 -9.45
N SER A 297 -22.66 0.29 -8.86
CA SER A 297 -22.55 -1.02 -9.48
C SER A 297 -23.90 -1.63 -9.83
N VAL A 298 -24.05 -2.05 -11.10
CA VAL A 298 -25.21 -2.80 -11.56
C VAL A 298 -25.33 -4.14 -10.81
N ARG A 299 -24.20 -4.81 -10.57
CA ARG A 299 -24.16 -6.08 -9.84
C ARG A 299 -24.64 -5.92 -8.40
N TRP A 300 -24.22 -4.83 -7.74
CA TRP A 300 -24.69 -4.53 -6.40
C TRP A 300 -26.21 -4.33 -6.36
N TYR A 301 -26.77 -3.52 -7.27
CA TYR A 301 -28.22 -3.32 -7.34
C TYR A 301 -28.99 -4.62 -7.55
N LEU A 302 -28.53 -5.47 -8.46
CA LEU A 302 -29.14 -6.79 -8.70
C LEU A 302 -29.08 -7.68 -7.46
N SER A 303 -27.93 -7.71 -6.76
CA SER A 303 -27.76 -8.49 -5.52
C SER A 303 -28.65 -8.04 -4.36
N LYS A 304 -29.18 -6.80 -4.42
CA LYS A 304 -30.11 -6.24 -3.44
C LYS A 304 -31.58 -6.31 -3.89
N GLY A 305 -31.86 -6.94 -5.03
CA GLY A 305 -33.20 -6.96 -5.61
C GLY A 305 -33.68 -5.60 -6.14
N ARG A 306 -32.79 -4.60 -6.28
CA ARG A 306 -33.11 -3.24 -6.74
C ARG A 306 -33.07 -3.16 -8.27
N TYR A 307 -33.98 -3.86 -8.92
CA TYR A 307 -33.98 -4.00 -10.39
C TYR A 307 -34.24 -2.70 -11.14
N SER A 308 -35.10 -1.81 -10.62
CA SER A 308 -35.41 -0.51 -11.23
C SER A 308 -34.15 0.35 -11.36
N ASP A 309 -33.34 0.38 -10.32
CA ASP A 309 -32.11 1.17 -10.28
C ASP A 309 -31.03 0.58 -11.19
N ALA A 310 -30.89 -0.76 -11.19
CA ALA A 310 -30.03 -1.47 -12.13
C ALA A 310 -30.40 -1.16 -13.59
N LYS A 311 -31.71 -1.19 -13.93
CA LYS A 311 -32.21 -0.81 -15.27
C LYS A 311 -31.87 0.64 -15.60
N GLY A 312 -32.04 1.56 -14.65
CA GLY A 312 -31.70 2.98 -14.83
C GLY A 312 -30.22 3.20 -15.16
N VAL A 313 -29.30 2.54 -14.44
CA VAL A 313 -27.85 2.62 -14.73
C VAL A 313 -27.52 2.04 -16.10
N LEU A 314 -28.06 0.87 -16.44
CA LEU A 314 -27.84 0.23 -17.75
C LEU A 314 -28.36 1.11 -18.90
N GLN A 315 -29.53 1.71 -18.75
CA GLN A 315 -30.08 2.64 -19.74
C GLN A 315 -29.23 3.91 -19.90
N ASN A 316 -28.70 4.46 -18.79
CA ASN A 316 -27.80 5.61 -18.86
C ASN A 316 -26.48 5.25 -19.57
N ALA A 317 -25.91 4.08 -19.28
CA ALA A 317 -24.73 3.56 -19.97
C ALA A 317 -24.99 3.40 -21.48
N ALA A 318 -26.14 2.86 -21.87
CA ALA A 318 -26.54 2.71 -23.27
C ALA A 318 -26.68 4.08 -23.97
N LYS A 319 -27.34 5.05 -23.33
CA LYS A 319 -27.47 6.43 -23.87
C LYS A 319 -26.10 7.07 -24.15
N LEU A 320 -25.17 6.97 -23.20
CA LEU A 320 -23.82 7.55 -23.33
C LEU A 320 -22.96 6.83 -24.36
N ASN A 321 -23.15 5.51 -24.51
CA ASN A 321 -22.48 4.70 -25.53
C ASN A 321 -23.17 4.75 -26.89
N LYS A 322 -24.31 5.45 -27.00
CA LYS A 322 -25.14 5.50 -28.22
C LYS A 322 -25.61 4.10 -28.67
N THR A 323 -25.94 3.24 -27.72
CA THR A 323 -26.51 1.90 -27.96
C THR A 323 -27.90 1.77 -27.32
N SER A 324 -28.60 0.68 -27.62
CA SER A 324 -29.92 0.36 -27.06
C SER A 324 -29.91 -1.03 -26.45
N ILE A 325 -30.58 -1.18 -25.31
CA ILE A 325 -30.72 -2.45 -24.59
C ILE A 325 -32.11 -3.02 -24.88
N SER A 326 -32.18 -4.31 -25.17
CA SER A 326 -33.45 -5.00 -25.42
C SER A 326 -34.22 -5.21 -24.11
N ASP A 327 -35.52 -4.88 -24.08
CA ASP A 327 -36.37 -5.16 -22.92
C ASP A 327 -36.47 -6.68 -22.64
N LYS A 328 -36.30 -7.53 -23.66
CA LYS A 328 -36.22 -8.99 -23.48
C LYS A 328 -35.00 -9.37 -22.64
N SER A 329 -33.85 -8.77 -22.90
CA SER A 329 -32.60 -9.03 -22.18
C SER A 329 -32.67 -8.53 -20.73
N LEU A 330 -33.28 -7.36 -20.50
CA LEU A 330 -33.52 -6.84 -19.14
C LEU A 330 -34.47 -7.74 -18.33
N ASN A 331 -35.54 -8.25 -18.96
CA ASN A 331 -36.47 -9.17 -18.30
C ASN A 331 -35.84 -10.54 -18.04
N ALA A 332 -35.02 -11.06 -18.95
CA ALA A 332 -34.28 -12.30 -18.75
C ALA A 332 -33.27 -12.18 -17.59
N LEU A 333 -32.56 -11.04 -17.50
CA LEU A 333 -31.65 -10.75 -16.39
C LEU A 333 -32.37 -10.78 -15.04
N ARG A 334 -33.57 -10.18 -14.95
CA ARG A 334 -34.39 -10.21 -13.74
C ARG A 334 -34.76 -11.63 -13.32
N ARG A 335 -35.24 -12.45 -14.26
CA ARG A 335 -35.65 -13.84 -13.98
C ARG A 335 -34.47 -14.67 -13.46
N ASN A 336 -33.29 -14.52 -14.06
CA ASN A 336 -32.09 -15.26 -13.65
C ASN A 336 -31.71 -14.95 -12.19
N VAL A 337 -31.76 -13.69 -11.77
CA VAL A 337 -31.44 -13.30 -10.38
C VAL A 337 -32.48 -13.83 -9.40
N GLU A 338 -33.77 -13.76 -9.74
CA GLU A 338 -34.85 -14.32 -8.90
C GLU A 338 -34.73 -15.85 -8.74
N GLU A 339 -34.23 -16.56 -9.75
CA GLU A 339 -33.93 -17.99 -9.67
C GLU A 339 -32.71 -18.29 -8.78
N GLU A 340 -31.66 -17.48 -8.85
CA GLU A 340 -30.46 -17.62 -8.02
C GLU A 340 -30.76 -17.38 -6.53
N GLU A 341 -31.56 -16.37 -6.20
CA GLU A 341 -31.99 -16.11 -4.81
C GLU A 341 -32.79 -17.29 -4.23
N LYS A 342 -33.65 -17.92 -5.05
CA LYS A 342 -34.42 -19.10 -4.62
C LYS A 342 -33.54 -20.31 -4.38
N LYS A 343 -32.49 -20.51 -5.18
CA LYS A 343 -31.51 -21.59 -4.98
C LYS A 343 -30.68 -21.36 -3.72
N ALA A 344 -30.18 -20.15 -3.51
CA ALA A 344 -29.38 -19.81 -2.34
C ALA A 344 -30.12 -20.05 -1.00
N LYS A 345 -31.45 -19.87 -0.96
CA LYS A 345 -32.27 -20.15 0.23
C LYS A 345 -32.53 -21.64 0.48
N ARG A 346 -32.31 -22.49 -0.53
CA ARG A 346 -32.66 -23.91 -0.49
C ARG A 346 -31.51 -24.78 0.00
N ASP A 347 -30.27 -24.33 -0.22
CA ASP A 347 -29.06 -25.09 0.13
C ASP A 347 -28.59 -24.68 1.55
N SER A 348 -28.68 -25.60 2.51
CA SER A 348 -28.05 -25.42 3.82
C SER A 348 -26.55 -25.71 3.69
N GLU A 349 -25.72 -24.67 3.78
CA GLU A 349 -24.29 -24.83 3.58
C GLU A 349 -23.58 -25.29 4.85
N THR A 350 -22.70 -26.29 4.68
CA THR A 350 -21.72 -26.66 5.71
C THR A 350 -20.68 -25.56 5.87
N TRP A 351 -20.20 -25.35 7.10
CA TRP A 351 -19.30 -24.24 7.42
C TRP A 351 -17.95 -24.37 6.69
N LEU A 352 -17.48 -23.25 6.14
CA LEU A 352 -16.27 -23.17 5.31
C LEU A 352 -15.04 -23.77 6.00
N ILE A 353 -14.82 -23.45 7.28
CA ILE A 353 -13.64 -23.89 8.02
C ILE A 353 -13.59 -25.42 8.14
N THR A 354 -14.74 -26.06 8.38
CA THR A 354 -14.83 -27.52 8.42
C THR A 354 -14.48 -28.14 7.06
N GLN A 355 -14.88 -27.52 5.96
CA GLN A 355 -14.55 -28.01 4.61
C GLN A 355 -13.06 -27.84 4.27
N VAL A 356 -12.42 -26.77 4.74
CA VAL A 356 -10.97 -26.54 4.56
C VAL A 356 -10.16 -27.57 5.35
N ILE A 357 -10.49 -27.78 6.63
CA ILE A 357 -9.77 -28.73 7.51
C ILE A 357 -9.88 -30.16 6.96
N ARG A 358 -11.03 -30.53 6.38
CA ARG A 358 -11.26 -31.85 5.79
C ARG A 358 -10.39 -32.13 4.56
N ASN A 359 -9.98 -31.11 3.82
CA ASN A 359 -9.21 -31.24 2.57
C ASN A 359 -7.74 -30.86 2.77
N LYS A 360 -6.87 -31.87 2.96
CA LYS A 360 -5.44 -31.68 3.31
C LYS A 360 -4.70 -30.73 2.38
N GLN A 361 -4.88 -30.78 1.06
CA GLN A 361 -4.13 -29.88 0.16
C GLN A 361 -4.61 -28.44 0.24
N ILE A 362 -5.92 -28.24 0.39
CA ILE A 362 -6.49 -26.90 0.55
C ILE A 362 -6.04 -26.29 1.88
N LEU A 363 -5.98 -27.10 2.95
CA LEU A 363 -5.40 -26.68 4.22
C LEU A 363 -3.94 -26.26 4.08
N ILE A 364 -3.10 -27.04 3.39
CA ILE A 364 -1.70 -26.67 3.12
C ILE A 364 -1.62 -25.34 2.35
N ARG A 365 -2.45 -25.15 1.31
CA ARG A 365 -2.51 -23.88 0.56
C ARG A 365 -2.99 -22.72 1.43
N ALA A 366 -3.94 -22.95 2.32
CA ALA A 366 -4.45 -21.97 3.27
C ALA A 366 -3.41 -21.59 4.34
N LEU A 367 -2.43 -22.46 4.63
CA LEU A 367 -1.32 -22.16 5.54
C LEU A 367 -0.12 -21.50 4.84
N ILE A 368 0.14 -21.87 3.59
CA ILE A 368 1.28 -21.36 2.82
C ILE A 368 0.99 -19.99 2.19
N THR A 369 -0.19 -19.80 1.60
CA THR A 369 -0.49 -18.55 0.90
C THR A 369 -0.40 -17.31 1.79
N PRO A 370 -0.84 -17.29 3.06
CA PRO A 370 -0.63 -16.12 3.92
C PRO A 370 0.84 -15.72 4.08
N ILE A 371 1.77 -16.68 4.06
CA ILE A 371 3.22 -16.41 4.15
C ILE A 371 3.70 -15.63 2.92
N PHE A 372 3.19 -15.97 1.73
CA PHE A 372 3.47 -15.21 0.50
C PHE A 372 2.96 -13.77 0.62
N TRP A 373 1.75 -13.59 1.17
CA TRP A 373 1.16 -12.26 1.34
C TRP A 373 1.90 -11.42 2.39
N ILE A 374 2.32 -12.03 3.51
CA ILE A 374 3.15 -11.36 4.53
C ILE A 374 4.47 -10.92 3.90
N THR A 375 5.16 -11.82 3.20
CA THR A 375 6.45 -11.54 2.57
C THR A 375 6.32 -10.43 1.54
N MET A 376 5.35 -10.54 0.63
CA MET A 376 5.11 -9.55 -0.41
C MET A 376 4.84 -8.16 0.18
N THR A 377 3.96 -8.05 1.16
CA THR A 377 3.61 -6.76 1.77
C THR A 377 4.76 -6.19 2.59
N LEU A 378 5.45 -7.02 3.40
CA LEU A 378 6.61 -6.61 4.19
C LEU A 378 7.69 -5.99 3.31
N ILE A 379 8.07 -6.68 2.23
CA ILE A 379 9.11 -6.21 1.32
C ILE A 379 8.62 -5.00 0.51
N TYR A 380 7.39 -5.01 0.01
CA TYR A 380 6.86 -3.90 -0.79
C TYR A 380 6.85 -2.57 -0.01
N TYR A 381 6.26 -2.57 1.19
CA TYR A 381 6.20 -1.38 2.04
C TYR A 381 7.57 -1.07 2.63
N GLY A 382 8.34 -2.09 3.02
CA GLY A 382 9.68 -1.94 3.58
C GLY A 382 10.65 -1.28 2.61
N LEU A 383 10.65 -1.66 1.32
CA LEU A 383 11.45 -0.99 0.30
C LEU A 383 10.90 0.42 -0.03
N SER A 384 9.58 0.63 -0.06
CA SER A 384 9.08 2.00 -0.26
C SER A 384 9.48 2.95 0.87
N LEU A 385 9.52 2.46 2.10
CA LEU A 385 9.95 3.21 3.29
C LEU A 385 11.46 3.44 3.30
N ASN A 386 12.26 2.40 3.06
CA ASN A 386 13.72 2.55 3.10
C ASN A 386 14.27 3.36 1.92
N ALA A 387 13.48 3.61 0.87
CA ALA A 387 13.89 4.44 -0.26
C ALA A 387 14.30 5.86 0.15
N VAL A 388 13.71 6.42 1.22
CA VAL A 388 14.09 7.75 1.72
C VAL A 388 15.38 7.74 2.56
N ASN A 389 15.84 6.56 2.99
CA ASN A 389 17.07 6.40 3.77
C ASN A 389 18.28 5.99 2.92
N ILE A 390 18.09 5.73 1.61
CA ILE A 390 19.21 5.46 0.70
C ILE A 390 20.02 6.76 0.54
N SER A 391 21.34 6.63 0.46
CA SER A 391 22.25 7.74 0.12
C SER A 391 21.80 8.53 -1.12
N GLY A 392 22.18 9.80 -1.22
CA GLY A 392 21.76 10.68 -2.30
C GLY A 392 20.45 11.43 -2.01
N ASN A 393 19.72 11.82 -3.05
CA ASN A 393 18.51 12.62 -2.88
C ASN A 393 17.31 11.72 -2.57
N MET A 394 16.79 11.80 -1.35
CA MET A 394 15.66 10.97 -0.88
C MET A 394 14.40 11.08 -1.76
N TYR A 395 14.12 12.26 -2.33
CA TYR A 395 12.96 12.47 -3.19
C TYR A 395 13.12 11.75 -4.52
N MET A 396 14.30 11.86 -5.13
CA MET A 396 14.62 11.14 -6.38
C MET A 396 14.60 9.63 -6.19
N ASN A 397 15.16 9.15 -5.09
CA ASN A 397 15.17 7.73 -4.75
C ASN A 397 13.73 7.21 -4.63
N TYR A 398 12.87 7.91 -3.89
CA TYR A 398 11.46 7.54 -3.77
C TYR A 398 10.71 7.58 -5.11
N ILE A 399 10.89 8.64 -5.91
CA ILE A 399 10.28 8.76 -7.24
C ILE A 399 10.68 7.59 -8.14
N ALA A 400 11.97 7.23 -8.17
CA ALA A 400 12.46 6.11 -8.98
C ALA A 400 11.86 4.77 -8.50
N VAL A 401 11.81 4.56 -7.18
CA VAL A 401 11.22 3.36 -6.55
C VAL A 401 9.74 3.22 -6.86
N SER A 402 8.98 4.32 -6.90
CA SER A 402 7.57 4.30 -7.29
C SER A 402 7.36 4.18 -8.79
N ALA A 403 8.21 4.80 -9.61
CA ALA A 403 8.10 4.74 -11.06
C ALA A 403 8.36 3.32 -11.60
N VAL A 404 9.29 2.57 -10.98
CA VAL A 404 9.64 1.20 -11.40
C VAL A 404 8.49 0.20 -11.20
N GLU A 405 7.50 0.52 -10.36
CA GLU A 405 6.32 -0.32 -10.15
C GLU A 405 5.45 -0.42 -11.42
N ILE A 406 5.36 0.67 -12.19
CA ILE A 406 4.53 0.74 -13.39
C ILE A 406 4.94 -0.33 -14.43
N PRO A 407 6.18 -0.36 -14.93
CA PRO A 407 6.59 -1.41 -15.87
C PRO A 407 6.55 -2.80 -15.23
N ALA A 408 6.79 -2.93 -13.92
CA ALA A 408 6.70 -4.22 -13.24
C ALA A 408 5.30 -4.83 -13.32
N TYR A 409 4.25 -4.04 -13.07
CA TYR A 409 2.86 -4.51 -13.16
C TYR A 409 2.52 -5.04 -14.55
N TRP A 410 2.91 -4.32 -15.61
CA TRP A 410 2.65 -4.75 -16.98
C TRP A 410 3.49 -5.94 -17.41
N THR A 411 4.77 -6.01 -17.00
CA THR A 411 5.59 -7.19 -17.26
C THR A 411 5.00 -8.43 -16.58
N SER A 412 4.51 -8.30 -15.35
CA SER A 412 3.85 -9.39 -14.64
C SER A 412 2.64 -9.91 -15.42
N VAL A 413 1.75 -9.02 -15.88
CA VAL A 413 0.60 -9.38 -16.73
C VAL A 413 1.05 -10.18 -17.97
N LEU A 414 2.12 -9.76 -18.64
CA LEU A 414 2.62 -10.42 -19.86
C LEU A 414 3.28 -11.79 -19.59
N LEU A 415 4.06 -11.90 -18.51
CA LEU A 415 4.83 -13.11 -18.21
C LEU A 415 3.97 -14.23 -17.61
N ILE A 416 2.98 -13.87 -16.80
CA ILE A 416 2.10 -14.84 -16.13
C ILE A 416 1.33 -15.72 -17.13
N GLU A 417 0.93 -15.16 -18.27
CA GLU A 417 0.21 -15.91 -19.31
C GLU A 417 1.13 -16.77 -20.19
N ARG A 418 2.42 -16.45 -20.26
CA ARG A 418 3.38 -17.10 -21.16
C ARG A 418 4.24 -18.16 -20.48
N ILE A 419 4.79 -17.83 -19.31
CA ILE A 419 5.77 -18.67 -18.58
C ILE A 419 5.06 -19.54 -17.54
N GLY A 420 4.01 -19.02 -16.92
CA GLY A 420 3.28 -19.67 -15.83
C GLY A 420 3.34 -18.90 -14.52
N ARG A 421 2.32 -19.06 -13.70
CA ARG A 421 2.07 -18.24 -12.50
C ARG A 421 3.10 -18.60 -11.43
N LYS A 422 3.36 -19.89 -11.24
CA LYS A 422 4.29 -20.43 -10.24
C LYS A 422 5.71 -19.96 -10.51
N TYR A 423 6.18 -20.09 -11.75
CA TYR A 423 7.54 -19.74 -12.13
C TYR A 423 7.81 -18.24 -12.00
N VAL A 424 6.88 -17.39 -12.46
CA VAL A 424 7.01 -15.93 -12.33
C VAL A 424 7.12 -15.53 -10.86
N LEU A 425 6.29 -16.08 -9.98
CA LEU A 425 6.36 -15.80 -8.54
C LEU A 425 7.68 -16.23 -7.92
N MET A 426 8.09 -17.47 -8.16
CA MET A 426 9.32 -18.05 -7.59
C MET A 426 10.57 -17.29 -8.02
N VAL A 427 10.72 -17.05 -9.33
CA VAL A 427 11.88 -16.34 -9.87
C VAL A 427 11.91 -14.90 -9.37
N ALA A 428 10.77 -14.21 -9.35
CA ALA A 428 10.71 -12.84 -8.87
C ALA A 428 11.07 -12.73 -7.37
N TYR A 429 10.64 -13.66 -6.52
CA TYR A 429 11.07 -13.70 -5.12
C TYR A 429 12.57 -13.93 -4.97
N TRP A 430 13.14 -14.90 -5.69
CA TRP A 430 14.57 -15.20 -5.58
C TRP A 430 15.46 -14.09 -6.15
N VAL A 431 15.08 -13.48 -7.27
CA VAL A 431 15.81 -12.32 -7.81
C VAL A 431 15.70 -11.14 -6.85
N CYS A 432 14.52 -10.90 -6.26
CA CYS A 432 14.37 -9.89 -5.21
C CYS A 432 15.33 -10.16 -4.05
N ALA A 433 15.37 -11.41 -3.53
CA ALA A 433 16.26 -11.78 -2.45
C ALA A 433 17.73 -11.59 -2.81
N ALA A 434 18.15 -12.00 -4.00
CA ALA A 434 19.51 -11.82 -4.49
C ALA A 434 19.89 -10.33 -4.55
N CYS A 435 18.98 -9.46 -5.00
CA CYS A 435 19.20 -8.02 -5.00
C CYS A 435 19.34 -7.45 -3.58
N GLN A 436 18.50 -7.88 -2.63
CA GLN A 436 18.61 -7.44 -1.24
C GLN A 436 19.93 -7.90 -0.60
N ILE A 437 20.37 -9.13 -0.86
CA ILE A 437 21.66 -9.64 -0.38
C ILE A 437 22.81 -8.86 -1.03
N ALA A 438 22.75 -8.62 -2.34
CA ALA A 438 23.76 -7.83 -3.05
C ALA A 438 23.86 -6.40 -2.49
N TYR A 439 22.74 -5.79 -2.12
CA TYR A 439 22.70 -4.45 -1.53
C TYR A 439 23.44 -4.40 -0.17
N ILE A 440 23.33 -5.44 0.66
CA ILE A 440 24.02 -5.52 1.97
C ILE A 440 25.55 -5.46 1.82
N PHE A 441 26.09 -6.13 0.80
CA PHE A 441 27.53 -6.21 0.56
C PHE A 441 28.07 -5.09 -0.35
N MET A 442 27.24 -4.09 -0.67
CA MET A 442 27.62 -3.04 -1.59
C MET A 442 28.53 -2.00 -0.90
N PRO A 443 29.73 -1.70 -1.43
CA PRO A 443 30.61 -0.69 -0.85
C PRO A 443 30.04 0.72 -1.00
N GLU A 444 30.37 1.57 -0.04
CA GLU A 444 30.04 3.00 -0.06
C GLU A 444 30.72 3.70 -1.26
N GLY A 445 30.02 4.66 -1.87
CA GLY A 445 30.51 5.45 -3.02
C GLY A 445 30.03 5.03 -4.40
N LEU A 446 29.36 3.87 -4.54
CA LEU A 446 28.77 3.39 -5.81
C LEU A 446 27.25 3.60 -5.86
N PHE A 447 26.79 4.84 -5.67
CA PHE A 447 25.37 5.18 -5.58
C PHE A 447 24.53 4.66 -6.76
N GLY A 448 25.00 4.84 -8.00
CA GLY A 448 24.25 4.41 -9.19
C GLY A 448 24.00 2.90 -9.27
N ILE A 449 24.97 2.08 -8.85
CA ILE A 449 24.84 0.61 -8.83
C ILE A 449 23.95 0.19 -7.67
N SER A 450 24.14 0.78 -6.49
CA SER A 450 23.31 0.55 -5.31
C SER A 450 21.83 0.82 -5.60
N LEU A 451 21.52 1.97 -6.21
CA LEU A 451 20.17 2.32 -6.64
C LEU A 451 19.64 1.35 -7.70
N ALA A 452 20.45 0.96 -8.70
CA ALA A 452 20.01 0.01 -9.72
C ALA A 452 19.62 -1.35 -9.11
N VAL A 453 20.44 -1.90 -8.22
CA VAL A 453 20.14 -3.16 -7.50
C VAL A 453 18.87 -3.02 -6.67
N TYR A 454 18.71 -1.90 -5.97
CA TYR A 454 17.51 -1.58 -5.20
C TYR A 454 16.25 -1.57 -6.07
N LEU A 455 16.31 -0.89 -7.22
CA LEU A 455 15.21 -0.76 -8.17
C LEU A 455 14.85 -2.11 -8.82
N ILE A 456 15.83 -2.97 -9.10
CA ILE A 456 15.56 -4.33 -9.60
C ILE A 456 14.83 -5.15 -8.53
N GLY A 457 15.26 -5.07 -7.26
CA GLY A 457 14.55 -5.71 -6.15
C GLY A 457 13.11 -5.22 -6.02
N LYS A 458 12.90 -3.90 -6.07
CA LYS A 458 11.58 -3.27 -6.05
C LYS A 458 10.72 -3.68 -7.26
N TYR A 459 11.30 -3.73 -8.45
CA TYR A 459 10.63 -4.18 -9.66
C TYR A 459 10.13 -5.63 -9.51
N CYS A 460 10.98 -6.52 -9.00
CA CYS A 460 10.62 -7.92 -8.76
C CYS A 460 9.47 -8.06 -7.75
N ILE A 461 9.50 -7.34 -6.62
CA ILE A 461 8.40 -7.44 -5.65
C ILE A 461 7.09 -6.85 -6.19
N SER A 462 7.16 -5.81 -7.02
CA SER A 462 5.98 -5.27 -7.71
C SER A 462 5.41 -6.24 -8.76
N MET A 463 6.26 -7.03 -9.43
CA MET A 463 5.77 -8.14 -10.26
C MET A 463 5.07 -9.20 -9.42
N VAL A 464 5.64 -9.56 -8.27
CA VAL A 464 5.06 -10.51 -7.32
C VAL A 464 3.67 -10.07 -6.88
N ILE A 465 3.44 -8.78 -6.60
CA ILE A 465 2.11 -8.27 -6.25
C ILE A 465 1.08 -8.70 -7.29
N THR A 466 1.30 -8.37 -8.56
CA THR A 466 0.32 -8.67 -9.61
C THR A 466 0.13 -10.18 -9.78
N ALA A 467 1.22 -10.95 -9.75
CA ALA A 467 1.18 -12.40 -9.88
C ALA A 467 0.49 -13.10 -8.71
N LEU A 468 0.71 -12.63 -7.49
CA LEU A 468 0.20 -13.24 -6.27
C LEU A 468 -1.32 -13.06 -6.16
N TYR A 469 -1.84 -11.91 -6.58
CA TYR A 469 -3.29 -11.67 -6.62
C TYR A 469 -3.99 -12.65 -7.56
N VAL A 470 -3.45 -12.89 -8.75
CA VAL A 470 -4.01 -13.86 -9.70
C VAL A 470 -3.83 -15.29 -9.17
N TYR A 471 -2.61 -15.65 -8.78
CA TYR A 471 -2.28 -17.01 -8.37
C TYR A 471 -3.07 -17.47 -7.13
N THR A 472 -3.21 -16.61 -6.12
CA THR A 472 -4.00 -16.93 -4.92
C THR A 472 -5.47 -17.17 -5.27
N ALA A 473 -6.03 -16.39 -6.21
CA ALA A 473 -7.39 -16.57 -6.67
C ALA A 473 -7.57 -17.91 -7.43
N GLU A 474 -6.60 -18.30 -8.25
CA GLU A 474 -6.64 -19.55 -9.03
C GLU A 474 -6.43 -20.81 -8.16
N LEU A 475 -5.71 -20.72 -7.04
CA LEU A 475 -5.45 -21.84 -6.13
C LEU A 475 -6.69 -22.34 -5.37
N TYR A 476 -7.71 -21.49 -5.23
CA TYR A 476 -8.89 -21.74 -4.42
C TYR A 476 -10.15 -22.03 -5.26
N PRO A 477 -11.05 -22.89 -4.74
CA PRO A 477 -12.29 -23.26 -5.43
C PRO A 477 -13.19 -22.04 -5.64
N THR A 478 -13.81 -21.92 -6.82
CA THR A 478 -14.62 -20.78 -7.24
C THR A 478 -15.66 -20.39 -6.17
N LYS A 479 -16.31 -21.38 -5.55
CA LYS A 479 -17.30 -21.17 -4.49
C LYS A 479 -16.77 -20.39 -3.27
N TYR A 480 -15.53 -20.65 -2.85
CA TYR A 480 -14.93 -20.06 -1.64
C TYR A 480 -13.71 -19.19 -1.91
N ARG A 481 -13.41 -18.96 -3.19
CA ARG A 481 -12.24 -18.22 -3.68
C ARG A 481 -12.12 -16.87 -2.98
N HIS A 482 -13.21 -16.11 -2.93
CA HIS A 482 -13.21 -14.78 -2.35
C HIS A 482 -12.85 -14.81 -0.86
N SER A 483 -13.44 -15.71 -0.07
CA SER A 483 -13.20 -15.82 1.37
C SER A 483 -11.79 -16.28 1.69
N LEU A 484 -11.28 -17.30 0.99
CA LEU A 484 -9.93 -17.82 1.21
C LEU A 484 -8.84 -16.85 0.72
N PHE A 485 -9.09 -16.17 -0.40
CA PHE A 485 -8.25 -15.08 -0.87
C PHE A 485 -8.20 -13.93 0.15
N ALA A 486 -9.37 -13.49 0.64
CA ALA A 486 -9.47 -12.42 1.63
C ALA A 486 -8.76 -12.79 2.93
N PHE A 487 -8.86 -14.05 3.37
CA PHE A 487 -8.12 -14.58 4.53
C PHE A 487 -6.60 -14.44 4.33
N SER A 488 -6.05 -14.93 3.22
CA SER A 488 -4.62 -14.82 2.94
C SER A 488 -4.15 -13.37 2.84
N SER A 489 -4.94 -12.50 2.18
CA SER A 489 -4.64 -11.07 2.05
C SER A 489 -4.70 -10.34 3.40
N MET A 490 -5.67 -10.68 4.26
CA MET A 490 -5.84 -10.09 5.58
C MET A 490 -4.66 -10.43 6.50
N ILE A 491 -4.26 -11.70 6.60
CA ILE A 491 -3.05 -12.09 7.33
C ILE A 491 -1.81 -11.43 6.72
N GLY A 492 -1.78 -11.28 5.40
CA GLY A 492 -0.76 -10.51 4.69
C GLY A 492 -0.48 -9.14 5.29
N ARG A 493 -1.51 -8.42 5.75
CA ARG A 493 -1.34 -7.08 6.33
C ARG A 493 -0.43 -7.02 7.56
N LEU A 494 -0.18 -8.14 8.23
CA LEU A 494 0.86 -8.22 9.27
C LEU A 494 2.23 -7.80 8.73
N GLY A 495 2.56 -8.13 7.47
CA GLY A 495 3.79 -7.67 6.81
C GLY A 495 3.84 -6.15 6.66
N SER A 496 2.74 -5.52 6.23
CA SER A 496 2.66 -4.04 6.16
C SER A 496 2.68 -3.36 7.53
N ILE A 497 2.21 -4.01 8.59
CA ILE A 497 2.30 -3.50 9.97
C ILE A 497 3.74 -3.56 10.49
N ALA A 498 4.47 -4.62 10.15
CA ALA A 498 5.86 -4.81 10.55
C ALA A 498 6.85 -3.96 9.74
N ALA A 499 6.56 -3.67 8.46
CA ALA A 499 7.47 -2.95 7.57
C ALA A 499 7.98 -1.59 8.13
N PRO A 500 7.12 -0.71 8.68
CA PRO A 500 7.55 0.55 9.30
C PRO A 500 8.51 0.41 10.48
N LEU A 501 8.49 -0.72 11.20
CA LEU A 501 9.38 -0.96 12.35
C LEU A 501 10.80 -1.34 11.93
N THR A 502 10.99 -1.74 10.67
CA THR A 502 12.29 -2.24 10.20
C THR A 502 13.44 -1.24 10.34
N PRO A 503 13.29 0.09 10.08
CA PRO A 503 14.36 1.05 10.32
C PRO A 503 14.76 1.16 11.81
N ALA A 504 13.81 1.09 12.74
CA ALA A 504 14.10 1.10 14.17
C ALA A 504 14.86 -0.17 14.60
N MET A 505 14.51 -1.34 14.06
CA MET A 505 15.28 -2.56 14.25
C MET A 505 16.70 -2.45 13.67
N GLY A 506 16.84 -1.79 12.51
CA GLY A 506 18.13 -1.51 11.90
C GLY A 506 19.01 -0.64 12.78
N ALA A 507 18.47 0.47 13.28
CA ALA A 507 19.17 1.37 14.19
C ALA A 507 19.58 0.72 15.52
N ALA A 508 18.76 -0.21 16.04
CA ALA A 508 19.01 -0.84 17.34
C ALA A 508 19.99 -2.03 17.29
N VAL A 509 20.08 -2.73 16.16
CA VAL A 509 20.83 -4.01 16.05
C VAL A 509 21.93 -3.93 15.00
N TRP A 510 21.57 -3.61 13.76
CA TRP A 510 22.47 -3.60 12.61
C TRP A 510 21.80 -2.87 11.44
N GLU A 511 22.45 -1.84 10.89
CA GLU A 511 21.85 -0.93 9.91
C GLU A 511 21.23 -1.64 8.70
N GLN A 512 21.88 -2.68 8.17
CA GLN A 512 21.45 -3.42 7.00
C GLN A 512 20.49 -4.59 7.32
N LEU A 513 20.08 -4.75 8.59
CA LEU A 513 19.13 -5.78 9.05
C LEU A 513 17.79 -5.79 8.26
N PRO A 514 17.18 -4.65 7.90
CA PRO A 514 15.94 -4.65 7.11
C PRO A 514 16.08 -5.45 5.81
N PHE A 515 17.19 -5.26 5.10
CA PHE A 515 17.45 -5.94 3.82
C PHE A 515 17.69 -7.44 4.01
N ALA A 516 18.36 -7.84 5.10
CA ALA A 516 18.55 -9.24 5.45
C ALA A 516 17.22 -9.93 5.79
N LEU A 517 16.33 -9.25 6.52
CA LEU A 517 14.97 -9.74 6.78
C LEU A 517 14.19 -9.90 5.46
N PHE A 518 14.20 -8.88 4.59
CA PHE A 518 13.52 -8.95 3.30
C PHE A 518 14.04 -10.11 2.43
N ALA A 519 15.36 -10.31 2.38
CA ALA A 519 15.97 -11.43 1.66
C ALA A 519 15.53 -12.79 2.23
N GLY A 520 15.57 -12.95 3.56
CA GLY A 520 15.19 -14.21 4.23
C GLY A 520 13.74 -14.60 3.95
N PHE A 521 12.80 -13.67 4.13
CA PHE A 521 11.38 -13.91 3.84
C PHE A 521 11.14 -14.20 2.35
N ALA A 522 11.82 -13.51 1.44
CA ALA A 522 11.74 -13.75 0.01
C ALA A 522 12.24 -15.15 -0.38
N ILE A 523 13.37 -15.62 0.18
CA ILE A 523 13.89 -16.97 -0.06
C ILE A 523 12.88 -18.02 0.43
N ILE A 524 12.38 -17.86 1.66
CA ILE A 524 11.39 -18.77 2.25
C ILE A 524 10.14 -18.84 1.35
N SER A 525 9.60 -17.69 0.93
CA SER A 525 8.43 -17.66 0.06
C SER A 525 8.71 -18.28 -1.31
N GLY A 526 9.84 -17.97 -1.95
CA GLY A 526 10.23 -18.58 -3.22
C GLY A 526 10.36 -20.10 -3.15
N CYS A 527 10.89 -20.63 -2.05
CA CYS A 527 10.95 -22.07 -1.79
C CYS A 527 9.57 -22.68 -1.52
N LEU A 528 8.73 -22.01 -0.74
CA LEU A 528 7.37 -22.48 -0.43
C LEU A 528 6.46 -22.52 -1.67
N VAL A 529 6.69 -21.67 -2.67
CA VAL A 529 6.01 -21.74 -3.98
C VAL A 529 6.24 -23.09 -4.68
N LEU A 530 7.33 -23.80 -4.40
CA LEU A 530 7.58 -25.14 -4.96
C LEU A 530 6.52 -26.15 -4.50
N LEU A 531 5.96 -25.98 -3.31
CA LEU A 531 4.95 -26.86 -2.71
C LEU A 531 3.54 -26.65 -3.28
N THR A 532 3.32 -25.57 -4.04
CA THR A 532 2.03 -25.26 -4.66
C THR A 532 2.02 -25.65 -6.16
N PRO A 533 0.85 -26.00 -6.72
CA PRO A 533 0.76 -26.43 -8.12
C PRO A 533 0.86 -25.27 -9.10
N GLU A 534 1.27 -25.53 -10.34
CA GLU A 534 1.12 -24.55 -11.43
C GLU A 534 -0.35 -24.47 -11.84
N THR A 535 -0.84 -23.25 -12.09
CA THR A 535 -2.25 -22.99 -12.46
C THR A 535 -2.40 -22.58 -13.93
N LEU A 536 -1.29 -22.32 -14.64
CA LEU A 536 -1.32 -22.02 -16.06
C LEU A 536 -2.04 -23.09 -16.88
N GLY A 537 -3.01 -22.67 -17.69
CA GLY A 537 -3.76 -23.57 -18.58
C GLY A 537 -4.74 -24.51 -17.87
N THR A 538 -4.90 -24.43 -16.56
CA THR A 538 -5.83 -25.28 -15.81
C THR A 538 -7.24 -24.67 -15.78
N LYS A 539 -8.28 -25.52 -15.83
CA LYS A 539 -9.65 -25.07 -15.59
C LYS A 539 -9.76 -24.69 -14.11
N LEU A 540 -10.34 -23.51 -13.84
CA LEU A 540 -10.59 -23.06 -12.49
C LEU A 540 -11.47 -24.07 -11.74
N PRO A 541 -11.05 -24.55 -10.55
CA PRO A 541 -11.81 -25.55 -9.81
C PRO A 541 -13.11 -24.94 -9.30
N ASP A 542 -14.24 -25.56 -9.57
CA ASP A 542 -15.54 -25.09 -9.09
C ASP A 542 -15.85 -25.67 -7.70
N THR A 543 -15.35 -26.87 -7.41
CA THR A 543 -15.56 -27.59 -6.14
C THR A 543 -14.29 -27.74 -5.31
N MET A 544 -14.45 -28.03 -4.01
CA MET A 544 -13.34 -28.35 -3.11
C MET A 544 -12.56 -29.60 -3.58
N GLU A 545 -13.23 -30.58 -4.17
CA GLU A 545 -12.60 -31.81 -4.67
C GLU A 545 -11.71 -31.53 -5.89
N GLU A 546 -12.21 -30.77 -6.86
CA GLU A 546 -11.42 -30.31 -8.01
C GLU A 546 -10.24 -29.45 -7.58
N ALA A 547 -10.42 -28.58 -6.58
CA ALA A 547 -9.32 -27.79 -6.04
C ALA A 547 -8.27 -28.68 -5.37
N ASN A 548 -8.69 -29.76 -4.69
CA ASN A 548 -7.80 -30.72 -4.04
C ASN A 548 -7.10 -31.66 -5.03
N SER A 549 -7.56 -31.79 -6.27
CA SER A 549 -6.87 -32.57 -7.32
C SER A 549 -5.94 -31.72 -8.21
N LEU A 550 -6.01 -30.38 -8.13
CA LEU A 550 -5.12 -29.48 -8.86
C LEU A 550 -3.64 -29.82 -8.65
N GLY A 551 -2.94 -30.12 -9.75
CA GLY A 551 -1.51 -30.43 -9.77
C GLY A 551 -1.15 -31.87 -9.43
N ILE A 552 -2.12 -32.71 -9.05
CA ILE A 552 -1.95 -34.16 -9.05
C ILE A 552 -2.16 -34.61 -10.50
N LYS A 553 -1.10 -34.99 -11.21
CA LYS A 553 -1.28 -35.74 -12.46
C LYS A 553 -1.95 -37.05 -12.08
N ASN A 554 -3.16 -37.29 -12.58
CA ASN A 554 -3.70 -38.64 -12.64
C ASN A 554 -2.73 -39.44 -13.52
N ASN A 555 -1.94 -40.32 -12.91
CA ASN A 555 -1.20 -41.34 -13.65
C ASN A 555 -2.18 -42.27 -14.36
#